data_AF-A0A8R7R2U1-F1
#
_entry.id   AF-A0A8R7R2U1-F1
#
_cell.length_a   1.000
_cell.length_b   1.000
_cell.length_c   1.000
_cell.angle_alpha   90.00
_cell.angle_beta   90.00
_cell.angle_gamma   90.00
#
_symmetry.space_group_name_H-M   'P 1'
#
loop_
_entity.id
_entity.type
_entity.pdbx_description
1 polymer ?
#
loop_
_entity_poly.entity_id
_entity_poly.type
_entity_poly.pdbx_seq_one_letter_code
_entity_poly.pdbx_strand_id
1 'polypeptide(L)'
;MVKFLKPGKAVILLQGRFAGRKAVIVRVFEEGTRDRPYGHCLVAGLAKYPKKVIRKDSAKKTAKKSRVKCFLKLVNFTHIMPTRYTLDVDFKDVASGGPDALATRDKKVASCKAAKARLEERFKTGKNRWFFTKLRF
;
A
#
# COMPACT_ATOMS: atom_id res chain seq x y z
N MET A 1 -1.37 16.73 -21.67
CA MET A 1 -2.09 15.61 -21.03
C MET A 1 -1.74 15.57 -19.55
N VAL A 2 -2.72 15.44 -18.63
CA VAL A 2 -2.45 15.51 -17.18
C VAL A 2 -1.94 14.16 -16.65
N LYS A 3 -0.81 14.17 -15.92
CA LYS A 3 -0.23 12.97 -15.31
C LYS A 3 -1.18 12.41 -14.24
N PHE A 4 -1.52 11.12 -14.32
CA PHE A 4 -2.48 10.47 -13.41
C PHE A 4 -1.83 9.59 -12.33
N LEU A 5 -0.54 9.24 -12.50
CA LEU A 5 0.26 8.57 -11.47
C LEU A 5 0.68 9.59 -10.43
N LYS A 6 -0.14 9.75 -9.39
CA LYS A 6 0.10 10.68 -8.28
C LYS A 6 0.12 9.93 -6.95
N PRO A 7 0.79 10.46 -5.92
CA PRO A 7 0.62 9.98 -4.55
C PRO A 7 -0.86 9.87 -4.17
N GLY A 8 -1.21 8.83 -3.42
CA GLY A 8 -2.60 8.53 -3.06
C GLY A 8 -3.39 7.75 -4.12
N LYS A 9 -2.84 7.52 -5.32
CA LYS A 9 -3.50 6.64 -6.31
C LYS A 9 -3.37 5.17 -5.92
N ALA A 10 -4.46 4.43 -6.02
CA ALA A 10 -4.47 3.00 -5.80
C ALA A 10 -4.05 2.26 -7.08
N VAL A 11 -3.19 1.27 -6.92
CA VAL A 11 -2.61 0.47 -7.99
C VAL A 11 -2.66 -1.02 -7.61
N ILE A 12 -2.61 -1.88 -8.61
CA ILE A 12 -2.46 -3.33 -8.43
C ILE A 12 -1.05 -3.72 -8.87
N LEU A 13 -0.37 -4.53 -8.08
CA LEU A 13 0.92 -5.09 -8.47
C LEU A 13 0.73 -6.25 -9.43
N LEU A 14 1.40 -6.20 -10.57
CA LEU A 14 1.31 -7.23 -11.60
C LEU A 14 2.31 -8.37 -11.35
N GLN A 15 3.50 -8.06 -10.81
CA GLN A 15 4.61 -9.00 -10.73
C GLN A 15 5.33 -9.02 -9.37
N GLY A 16 6.09 -10.11 -9.16
CA GLY A 16 6.90 -10.37 -7.96
C GLY A 16 6.10 -10.87 -6.77
N ARG A 17 6.74 -10.92 -5.58
CA ARG A 17 6.18 -11.51 -4.35
C ARG A 17 4.76 -11.06 -3.96
N PHE A 18 4.39 -9.83 -4.32
CA PHE A 18 3.09 -9.24 -3.98
C PHE A 18 2.19 -9.05 -5.21
N ALA A 19 2.37 -9.86 -6.26
CA ALA A 19 1.47 -9.87 -7.42
C ALA A 19 -0.01 -10.07 -6.98
N GLY A 20 -0.92 -9.38 -7.67
CA GLY A 20 -2.35 -9.35 -7.36
C GLY A 20 -2.71 -8.61 -6.06
N ARG A 21 -1.75 -7.95 -5.41
CA ARG A 21 -2.01 -7.14 -4.20
C ARG A 21 -2.26 -5.69 -4.57
N LYS A 22 -3.24 -5.10 -3.86
CA LYS A 22 -3.57 -3.69 -3.93
C LYS A 22 -2.55 -2.90 -3.11
N ALA A 23 -2.10 -1.80 -3.69
CA ALA A 23 -1.15 -0.88 -3.10
C ALA A 23 -1.54 0.56 -3.40
N VAL A 24 -1.00 1.50 -2.65
CA VAL A 24 -1.14 2.93 -2.86
C VAL A 24 0.24 3.51 -3.15
N ILE A 25 0.29 4.42 -4.11
CA ILE A 25 1.50 5.18 -4.41
C ILE A 25 1.75 6.15 -3.25
N VAL A 26 2.90 6.03 -2.61
CA VAL A 26 3.34 6.94 -1.54
C VAL A 26 4.18 8.06 -2.12
N ARG A 27 5.12 7.72 -3.02
CA ARG A 27 6.00 8.68 -3.69
C ARG A 27 6.25 8.24 -5.12
N VAL A 28 6.29 9.20 -6.03
CA VAL A 28 6.51 8.98 -7.47
C VAL A 28 7.90 9.52 -7.83
N PHE A 29 8.64 8.78 -8.64
CA PHE A 29 9.92 9.17 -9.23
C PHE A 29 9.78 9.06 -10.74
N GLU A 30 9.42 10.16 -11.40
CA GLU A 30 9.06 10.13 -12.82
C GLU A 30 10.28 10.00 -13.73
N GLU A 31 11.35 10.73 -13.43
CA GLU A 31 12.60 10.77 -14.20
C GLU A 31 13.62 9.71 -13.74
N GLY A 32 13.23 8.87 -12.78
CA GLY A 32 14.11 7.89 -12.17
C GLY A 32 15.03 8.47 -11.09
N THR A 33 16.01 7.67 -10.68
CA THR A 33 17.06 8.02 -9.71
C THR A 33 18.41 7.54 -10.24
N ARG A 34 19.51 7.95 -9.61
CA ARG A 34 20.87 7.51 -9.99
C ARG A 34 20.99 5.99 -10.12
N ASP A 35 20.36 5.24 -9.22
CA ASP A 35 20.40 3.77 -9.22
C ASP A 35 19.42 3.13 -10.21
N ARG A 36 18.38 3.88 -10.63
CA ARG A 36 17.26 3.38 -11.44
C ARG A 36 16.85 4.46 -12.44
N PRO A 37 17.39 4.44 -13.67
CA PRO A 37 17.15 5.49 -14.67
C PRO A 37 15.74 5.46 -15.28
N TYR A 38 14.86 4.57 -14.80
CA TYR A 38 13.48 4.41 -15.28
C TYR A 38 12.47 4.95 -14.28
N GLY A 39 11.29 5.35 -14.78
CA GLY A 39 10.16 5.79 -13.97
C GLY A 39 9.68 4.72 -12.99
N HIS A 40 9.58 5.07 -11.71
CA HIS A 40 9.19 4.14 -10.66
C HIS A 40 8.48 4.85 -9.50
N CYS A 41 7.88 4.07 -8.62
CA CYS A 41 7.23 4.60 -7.42
C CYS A 41 7.55 3.77 -6.17
N LEU A 42 7.51 4.45 -5.03
CA LEU A 42 7.40 3.81 -3.74
C LEU A 42 5.93 3.52 -3.45
N VAL A 43 5.61 2.26 -3.20
CA VAL A 43 4.24 1.83 -2.89
C VAL A 43 4.14 1.24 -1.49
N ALA A 44 3.03 1.54 -0.81
CA ALA A 44 2.60 0.86 0.40
C ALA A 44 1.40 -0.02 0.07
N GLY A 45 1.43 -1.32 0.39
CA GLY A 45 0.35 -2.23 0.00
C GLY A 45 -0.01 -3.27 1.03
N LEU A 46 -1.09 -4.00 0.75
CA LEU A 46 -1.66 -5.02 1.63
C LEU A 46 -1.04 -6.40 1.32
N ALA A 47 -0.10 -6.85 2.16
CA ALA A 47 0.41 -8.22 2.12
C ALA A 47 -0.66 -9.22 2.60
N LYS A 48 -1.43 -8.84 3.62
CA LYS A 48 -2.56 -9.62 4.14
C LYS A 48 -3.78 -8.71 4.24
N TYR A 49 -4.84 -9.08 3.52
CA TYR A 49 -6.14 -8.42 3.60
C TYR A 49 -6.84 -8.74 4.92
N PRO A 50 -7.64 -7.81 5.46
CA PRO A 50 -8.55 -8.13 6.55
C PRO A 50 -9.60 -9.15 6.06
N LYS A 51 -10.05 -10.02 6.97
CA LYS A 51 -11.06 -11.04 6.68
C LYS A 51 -12.47 -10.52 7.00
N LYS A 52 -13.48 -11.08 6.36
CA LYS A 52 -14.89 -10.78 6.65
C LYS A 52 -15.21 -11.09 8.12
N VAL A 53 -15.68 -10.08 8.83
CA VAL A 53 -16.22 -10.17 10.19
C VAL A 53 -17.71 -10.49 10.10
N ILE A 54 -18.20 -11.37 10.97
CA ILE A 54 -19.63 -11.70 11.09
C ILE A 54 -20.14 -11.27 12.46
N ARG A 55 -21.44 -10.99 12.57
CA ARG A 55 -22.07 -10.50 13.81
C ARG A 55 -21.88 -11.44 15.01
N LYS A 56 -21.74 -12.75 14.77
CA LYS A 56 -21.50 -13.78 15.80
C LYS A 56 -20.04 -13.88 16.27
N ASP A 57 -19.10 -13.16 15.66
CA ASP A 57 -17.69 -13.23 16.07
C ASP A 57 -17.48 -12.52 17.42
N SER A 58 -16.73 -13.14 18.32
CA SER A 58 -16.29 -12.50 19.56
C SER A 58 -15.33 -11.33 19.28
N ALA A 59 -15.23 -10.38 20.20
CA ALA A 59 -14.33 -9.23 20.08
C ALA A 59 -12.88 -9.62 19.74
N LYS A 60 -12.36 -10.68 20.38
CA LYS A 60 -11.01 -11.21 20.12
C LYS A 60 -10.85 -11.75 18.69
N LYS A 61 -11.89 -12.40 18.15
CA LYS A 61 -11.88 -12.94 16.77
C LYS A 61 -12.01 -11.82 15.74
N THR A 62 -12.85 -10.82 16.03
CA THR A 62 -12.98 -9.60 15.22
C THR A 62 -11.67 -8.85 15.12
N ALA A 63 -10.97 -8.60 16.23
CA ALA A 63 -9.65 -7.95 16.22
C ALA A 63 -8.62 -8.72 15.39
N LYS A 64 -8.57 -10.06 15.49
CA LYS A 64 -7.68 -10.90 14.68
C LYS A 64 -8.01 -10.87 13.19
N LYS A 65 -9.30 -10.80 12.82
CA LYS A 65 -9.76 -10.74 11.43
C LYS A 65 -9.53 -9.37 10.79
N SER A 66 -9.65 -8.30 11.56
CA SER A 66 -9.43 -6.92 11.10
C SER A 66 -7.96 -6.54 10.98
N ARG A 67 -7.04 -7.37 11.51
CA ARG A 67 -5.59 -7.11 11.43
C ARG A 67 -5.09 -7.16 9.99
N VAL A 68 -4.36 -6.12 9.61
CA VAL A 68 -3.74 -5.98 8.29
C VAL A 68 -2.23 -6.26 8.38
N LYS A 69 -1.63 -6.76 7.30
CA LYS A 69 -0.16 -6.76 7.16
C LYS A 69 0.20 -5.95 5.94
N CYS A 70 1.09 -4.98 6.11
CA CYS A 70 1.54 -4.10 5.04
C CYS A 70 2.92 -4.48 4.52
N PHE A 71 3.26 -3.97 3.34
CA PHE A 71 4.60 -3.98 2.78
C PHE A 71 4.92 -2.62 2.17
N LEU A 72 6.20 -2.29 2.10
CA LEU A 72 6.75 -1.18 1.33
C LEU A 72 7.68 -1.74 0.25
N LYS A 73 7.58 -1.19 -0.96
CA LYS A 73 8.37 -1.64 -2.10
C LYS A 73 8.58 -0.51 -3.11
N LEU A 74 9.78 -0.43 -3.69
CA LEU A 74 10.05 0.33 -4.91
C LEU A 74 9.69 -0.53 -6.13
N VAL A 75 8.86 0.02 -7.02
CA VAL A 75 8.29 -0.72 -8.15
C VAL A 75 8.33 0.14 -9.41
N ASN A 76 8.78 -0.46 -10.52
CA ASN A 76 8.73 0.14 -11.85
C ASN A 76 7.27 0.36 -12.30
N PHE A 77 7.00 1.44 -13.03
CA PHE A 77 5.68 1.71 -13.62
C PHE A 77 5.15 0.59 -14.51
N THR A 78 6.02 -0.16 -15.19
CA THR A 78 5.61 -1.31 -16.03
C THR A 78 5.01 -2.45 -15.22
N HIS A 79 5.33 -2.56 -13.92
CA HIS A 79 4.89 -3.65 -13.05
C HIS A 79 3.68 -3.29 -12.17
N ILE A 80 3.07 -2.13 -12.41
CA ILE A 80 1.84 -1.69 -11.76
C ILE A 80 0.72 -1.54 -12.77
N MET A 81 -0.49 -1.88 -12.35
CA MET A 81 -1.71 -1.53 -13.07
C MET A 81 -2.40 -0.38 -12.32
N PRO A 82 -2.43 0.82 -12.91
CA PRO A 82 -3.15 1.96 -12.34
C PRO A 82 -4.65 1.67 -12.28
N THR A 83 -5.31 2.14 -11.23
CA THR A 83 -6.77 2.00 -11.10
C THR A 83 -7.44 3.35 -10.98
N ARG A 84 -8.76 3.36 -11.19
CA ARG A 84 -9.59 4.56 -11.00
C ARG A 84 -9.56 5.08 -9.56
N TYR A 85 -9.34 4.19 -8.59
CA TYR A 85 -9.50 4.48 -7.17
C TYR A 85 -8.35 5.33 -6.61
N THR A 86 -8.70 6.18 -5.65
CA THR A 86 -7.77 6.90 -4.79
C THR A 86 -7.95 6.46 -3.35
N LEU A 87 -6.87 6.54 -2.59
CA LEU A 87 -6.85 6.30 -1.16
C LEU A 87 -6.41 7.60 -0.48
N ASP A 88 -7.35 8.27 0.15
CA ASP A 88 -7.12 9.48 0.92
C ASP A 88 -6.64 9.11 2.33
N VAL A 89 -5.38 8.71 2.42
CA VAL A 89 -4.69 8.39 3.67
C VAL A 89 -3.37 9.13 3.66
N ASP A 90 -3.11 9.91 4.71
CA ASP A 90 -1.86 10.64 4.82
C ASP A 90 -0.72 9.67 5.18
N PHE A 91 0.19 9.49 4.23
CA PHE A 91 1.42 8.71 4.40
C PHE A 91 2.66 9.59 4.49
N LYS A 92 2.54 10.88 4.86
CA LYS A 92 3.69 11.80 5.00
C LYS A 92 4.84 11.19 5.78
N ASP A 93 4.57 10.55 6.93
CA ASP A 93 5.60 9.89 7.76
C ASP A 93 6.43 8.85 6.99
N VAL A 94 5.81 8.16 6.02
CA VAL A 94 6.44 7.14 5.17
C VAL A 94 7.02 7.75 3.90
N ALA A 95 6.42 8.83 3.39
CA ALA A 95 6.83 9.54 2.19
C ALA A 95 8.11 10.37 2.42
N SER A 96 8.26 10.98 3.59
CA SER A 96 9.41 11.78 4.00
C SER A 96 10.69 10.93 4.03
N GLY A 97 10.59 9.66 4.44
CA GLY A 97 11.70 8.71 4.37
C GLY A 97 12.07 8.27 2.96
N GLY A 98 11.24 8.52 1.94
CA GLY A 98 11.56 8.27 0.54
C GLY A 98 12.16 6.88 0.25
N PRO A 99 13.20 6.78 -0.59
CA PRO A 99 13.94 5.54 -0.79
C PRO A 99 14.68 5.06 0.47
N ASP A 100 15.08 5.96 1.37
CA ASP A 100 15.81 5.64 2.61
C ASP A 100 14.99 4.82 3.60
N ALA A 101 13.65 4.91 3.52
CA ALA A 101 12.74 4.02 4.23
C ALA A 101 12.97 2.54 3.89
N LEU A 102 13.64 2.24 2.77
CA LEU A 102 13.99 0.90 2.32
C LEU A 102 15.48 0.56 2.47
N ALA A 103 16.33 1.50 2.90
CA ALA A 103 17.78 1.33 2.94
C ALA A 103 18.21 0.23 3.93
N THR A 104 17.61 0.21 5.13
CA THR A 104 17.89 -0.83 6.14
C THR A 104 16.62 -1.59 6.53
N ARG A 105 16.81 -2.81 7.03
CA ARG A 105 15.70 -3.66 7.47
C ARG A 105 14.87 -2.98 8.56
N ASP A 106 15.51 -2.32 9.51
CA ASP A 106 14.83 -1.72 10.66
C ASP A 106 14.00 -0.50 10.25
N LYS A 107 14.53 0.37 9.39
CA LYS A 107 13.79 1.50 8.81
C LYS A 107 12.57 1.03 8.01
N LYS A 108 12.73 -0.06 7.25
CA LYS A 108 11.62 -0.68 6.50
C LYS A 108 10.54 -1.23 7.42
N VAL A 109 10.94 -1.89 8.51
CA VAL A 109 9.99 -2.43 9.50
C VAL A 109 9.26 -1.29 10.21
N ALA A 110 9.95 -0.23 10.61
CA ALA A 110 9.35 0.96 11.22
C ALA A 110 8.32 1.61 10.28
N SER A 111 8.70 1.85 9.03
CA SER A 111 7.82 2.44 8.02
C SER A 111 6.60 1.55 7.71
N CYS A 112 6.79 0.22 7.69
CA CYS A 112 5.67 -0.72 7.54
C CYS A 112 4.73 -0.70 8.75
N LYS A 113 5.24 -0.50 9.98
CA LYS A 113 4.40 -0.34 11.18
C LYS A 113 3.56 0.93 11.10
N ALA A 114 4.14 2.04 10.67
CA ALA A 114 3.42 3.30 10.44
C ALA A 114 2.32 3.13 9.37
N ALA A 115 2.65 2.57 8.21
CA ALA A 115 1.68 2.31 7.15
C ALA A 115 0.56 1.35 7.59
N LYS A 116 0.88 0.36 8.45
CA LYS A 116 -0.11 -0.56 9.02
C LYS A 116 -1.11 0.17 9.90
N ALA A 117 -0.66 1.05 10.80
CA ALA A 117 -1.55 1.78 11.69
C ALA A 117 -2.59 2.59 10.90
N ARG A 118 -2.13 3.37 9.90
CA ARG A 118 -3.01 4.19 9.05
C ARG A 118 -4.02 3.37 8.25
N LEU A 119 -3.59 2.23 7.69
CA LEU A 119 -4.47 1.36 6.93
C LEU A 119 -5.49 0.60 7.81
N GLU A 120 -5.11 0.22 9.03
CA GLU A 120 -6.03 -0.38 10.00
C GLU A 120 -7.07 0.64 10.49
N GLU A 121 -6.67 1.88 10.75
CA GLU A 121 -7.57 2.98 11.07
C GLU A 121 -8.58 3.22 9.94
N ARG A 122 -8.09 3.38 8.70
CA ARG A 122 -8.96 3.58 7.53
C ARG A 122 -9.93 2.41 7.32
N PHE A 123 -9.49 1.17 7.51
CA PHE A 123 -10.37 0.01 7.41
C PHE A 123 -11.51 0.04 8.43
N LYS A 124 -11.24 0.45 9.68
CA LYS A 124 -12.26 0.55 10.73
C LYS A 124 -13.34 1.58 10.41
N THR A 125 -13.02 2.63 9.65
CA THR A 125 -14.02 3.63 9.19
C THR A 125 -15.01 3.09 8.14
N GLY A 126 -14.78 1.89 7.59
CA GLY A 126 -15.61 1.32 6.53
C GLY A 126 -15.41 1.95 5.14
N LYS A 127 -14.54 2.95 5.01
CA LYS A 127 -14.22 3.60 3.73
C LYS A 127 -13.29 2.73 2.85
N ASN A 128 -13.26 3.04 1.56
CA ASN A 128 -12.39 2.37 0.57
C ASN A 128 -12.54 0.83 0.55
N ARG A 129 -13.77 0.32 0.62
CA ARG A 129 -14.10 -1.11 0.66
C ARG A 129 -13.42 -1.92 -0.45
N TRP A 130 -13.31 -1.38 -1.66
CA TRP A 130 -12.59 -2.03 -2.75
C TRP A 130 -11.13 -2.29 -2.39
N PHE A 131 -10.42 -1.35 -1.76
CA PHE A 131 -9.00 -1.50 -1.43
C PHE A 131 -8.75 -2.64 -0.45
N PHE A 132 -9.61 -2.77 0.56
CA PHE A 132 -9.47 -3.79 1.61
C PHE A 132 -10.05 -5.16 1.25
N THR A 133 -10.79 -5.26 0.14
CA THR A 133 -11.33 -6.53 -0.36
C THR A 133 -10.30 -7.21 -1.26
N LYS A 134 -9.99 -8.48 -0.99
CA LYS A 134 -9.05 -9.28 -1.79
C LYS A 134 -9.52 -9.38 -3.26
N LEU A 135 -8.62 -9.08 -4.20
CA LEU A 135 -8.85 -9.33 -5.63
C LEU A 135 -8.92 -10.85 -5.88
N ARG A 136 -9.92 -11.30 -6.64
CA ARG A 136 -10.09 -12.68 -7.07
C ARG A 136 -9.65 -12.77 -8.53
N PHE A 137 -8.69 -13.65 -8.78
CA PHE A 137 -8.11 -13.99 -10.08
C PHE A 137 -7.58 -15.42 -9.95
#